data_AF-A0A359N0L6-F1
#
_entry.id   AF-A0A359N0L6-F1
#
_cell.length_a   1.000
_cell.length_b   1.000
_cell.length_c   1.000
_cell.angle_alpha   90.00
_cell.angle_beta   90.00
_cell.angle_gamma   90.00
#
_symmetry.space_group_name_H-M   'P 1'
#
loop_
_entity.id
_entity.type
_entity.pdbx_description
1 polymer ?
#
loop_
_entity_poly.entity_id
_entity_poly.type
_entity_poly.pdbx_seq_one_letter_code
_entity_poly.pdbx_strand_id
1 'polypeptide(L)' 'MNRIDKTIVFNPLDKNILKKIIVLQLAELNNRLKDLGLKIEYDVKALNFILKNTYNPEY' A
#
# COMPACT_ATOMS: atom_id res chain seq x y z
N MET A 1 24.39 22.03 20.12
CA MET A 1 23.40 21.44 19.20
C MET A 1 23.42 19.94 19.40
N ASN A 2 22.41 19.35 20.07
CA ASN A 2 22.20 17.91 20.05
C ASN A 2 20.84 17.67 19.39
N ARG A 3 20.85 17.35 18.10
CA ARG A 3 19.68 16.90 17.36
C ARG A 3 20.16 15.91 16.32
N ILE A 4 20.04 14.62 16.63
CA ILE A 4 19.61 13.44 15.83
C ILE A 4 20.31 12.23 16.48
N ASP A 5 19.78 11.70 17.59
CA ASP A 5 20.37 10.52 18.28
C ASP A 5 19.54 9.24 18.11
N LYS A 6 18.65 9.20 17.10
CA LYS A 6 17.90 7.99 16.75
C LYS A 6 17.78 7.87 15.23
N THR A 7 18.61 7.03 14.64
CA THR A 7 18.40 6.54 13.28
C THR A 7 17.24 5.54 13.32
N ILE A 8 16.09 5.93 12.78
CA ILE A 8 14.95 5.03 12.60
C ILE A 8 15.28 4.15 11.39
N VAL A 9 15.61 2.88 11.64
CA VAL A 9 15.77 1.90 10.58
C VAL A 9 14.40 1.31 10.29
N PHE A 10 13.89 1.57 9.08
CA PHE A 10 12.66 0.96 8.62
C PHE A 10 12.94 -0.47 8.17
N ASN A 11 12.16 -1.42 8.68
CA ASN A 11 12.20 -2.78 8.17
C ASN A 11 11.71 -2.77 6.71
N PRO A 12 12.31 -3.63 5.86
CA PRO A 12 11.83 -3.80 4.49
C PRO A 12 10.36 -4.21 4.49
N LEU A 13 9.62 -3.70 3.51
CA LEU A 13 8.20 -3.97 3.34
C LEU A 13 7.99 -5.44 2.96
N ASP A 14 7.51 -6.24 3.92
CA ASP A 14 7.09 -7.61 3.62
C ASP A 14 5.87 -7.61 2.69
N LYS A 15 5.75 -8.63 1.83
CA LYS A 15 4.61 -8.79 0.90
C LYS A 15 3.25 -8.73 1.60
N ASN A 16 3.16 -9.23 2.83
CA ASN A 16 1.92 -9.17 3.62
C ASN A 16 1.60 -7.73 4.05
N ILE A 17 2.62 -6.94 4.40
CA ILE A 17 2.45 -5.53 4.78
C ILE A 17 2.07 -4.73 3.53
N LEU A 18 2.76 -4.95 2.42
CA LEU A 18 2.45 -4.30 1.15
C LEU A 18 1.01 -4.60 0.70
N LYS A 19 0.53 -5.83 0.91
CA LYS A 19 -0.85 -6.22 0.61
C LYS A 19 -1.85 -5.39 1.41
N LYS A 20 -1.61 -5.20 2.71
CA LYS A 20 -2.45 -4.35 3.57
C LYS A 20 -2.45 -2.90 3.11
N ILE A 21 -1.29 -2.36 2.74
CA ILE A 21 -1.16 -0.98 2.24
C ILE A 21 -2.00 -0.80 0.96
N ILE A 22 -1.93 -1.73 0.01
CA ILE A 22 -2.71 -1.66 -1.23
C ILE A 22 -4.21 -1.73 -0.93
N VAL A 23 -4.65 -2.60 -0.01
CA VAL A 23 -6.07 -2.66 0.39
C VAL A 23 -6.54 -1.34 1.02
N LEU A 24 -5.72 -0.71 1.86
CA LEU A 24 -6.03 0.59 2.46
C LEU A 24 -6.17 1.68 1.37
N GLN A 25 -5.24 1.72 0.41
CA GLN A 25 -5.27 2.63 -0.74
C GLN A 25 -6.54 2.43 -1.58
N LEU A 26 -6.91 1.18 -1.86
CA LEU A 26 -8.12 0.85 -2.62
C LEU A 26 -9.39 1.23 -1.86
N ALA A 27 -9.41 1.05 -0.53
CA ALA A 27 -10.52 1.47 0.30
C ALA A 27 -10.69 3.00 0.31
N GLU A 28 -9.59 3.76 0.40
CA GLU A 28 -9.61 5.22 0.30
C GLU A 28 -10.10 5.67 -1.08
N LEU A 29 -9.59 5.07 -2.14
CA LEU A 29 -10.03 5.33 -3.52
C LEU A 29 -11.53 5.06 -3.69
N ASN A 30 -12.01 3.93 -3.18
CA ASN A 30 -13.43 3.59 -3.21
C ASN A 30 -14.27 4.59 -2.42
N ASN A 31 -13.76 5.11 -1.29
CA ASN A 31 -14.45 6.14 -0.51
C ASN A 31 -14.57 7.45 -1.30
N ARG A 32 -13.52 7.86 -2.02
CA ARG A 32 -13.54 9.04 -2.90
C ARG A 32 -14.49 8.86 -4.09
N LEU A 33 -14.51 7.67 -4.68
CA LEU A 33 -15.42 7.35 -5.79
C LEU A 33 -16.88 7.26 -5.34
N LYS A 34 -17.13 6.84 -4.10
CA LYS A 34 -18.47 6.79 -3.54
C LYS A 34 -19.13 8.17 -3.49
N ASP A 35 -18.36 9.22 -3.23
CA ASP A 35 -18.83 10.62 -3.28
C ASP A 35 -19.32 11.02 -4.68
N LEU A 36 -18.72 10.42 -5.72
CA LEU A 36 -19.08 10.58 -7.12
C LEU A 36 -20.18 9.60 -7.58
N GLY A 37 -20.73 8.79 -6.66
CA GLY A 37 -21.72 7.75 -6.97
C GLY A 37 -21.14 6.51 -7.66
N LEU A 38 -19.81 6.35 -7.67
CA LEU A 38 -19.10 5.24 -8.31
C LEU A 38 -18.60 4.24 -7.25
N LYS A 39 -18.66 2.95 -7.57
CA LYS A 39 -18.09 1.87 -6.75
C LYS A 39 -17.13 1.07 -7.61
N ILE A 40 -15.97 0.75 -7.07
CA ILE A 40 -14.98 -0.13 -7.69
C ILE A 40 -14.90 -1.43 -6.91
N GLU A 41 -14.92 -2.53 -7.65
CA GLU A 41 -14.68 -3.87 -7.13
C GLU A 41 -13.46 -4.45 -7.83
N TYR A 42 -12.65 -5.17 -7.07
CA TYR A 42 -11.41 -5.76 -7.56
C TYR A 42 -11.27 -7.19 -7.03
N ASP A 43 -10.80 -8.06 -7.91
CA ASP A 43 -10.49 -9.43 -7.55
C ASP A 43 -9.17 -9.55 -6.79
N VAL A 44 -9.04 -10.62 -6.03
CA VAL A 44 -7.78 -11.02 -5.37
C VAL A 44 -6.65 -11.17 -6.40
N LYS A 45 -6.96 -11.56 -7.64
CA LYS A 45 -5.99 -11.64 -8.74
C LYS A 45 -5.41 -10.27 -9.12
N ALA A 46 -6.24 -9.23 -9.17
CA ALA A 46 -5.80 -7.87 -9.46
C ALA A 46 -4.88 -7.34 -8.36
N LEU A 47 -5.24 -7.58 -7.10
CA LEU A 47 -4.39 -7.24 -5.95
C LEU A 47 -3.02 -7.94 -6.02
N ASN A 48 -3.01 -9.23 -6.37
CA ASN A 48 -1.78 -10.01 -6.48
C ASN A 48 -0.92 -9.58 -7.68
N PHE A 49 -1.56 -9.12 -8.76
CA PHE A 49 -0.87 -8.53 -9.90
C PHE A 49 -0.18 -7.21 -9.51
N ILE A 50 -0.87 -6.32 -8.80
CA ILE A 50 -0.28 -5.06 -8.30
C ILE A 50 0.88 -5.36 -7.36
N LEU A 51 0.70 -6.29 -6.41
CA LEU A 51 1.76 -6.74 -5.50
C LEU A 51 3.00 -7.23 -6.24
N LYS A 52 2.83 -8.04 -7.30
CA LYS A 52 3.94 -8.56 -8.09
C LYS A 52 4.69 -7.45 -8.84
N ASN A 53 3.98 -6.43 -9.32
CA ASN A 53 4.59 -5.30 -10.04
C ASN A 53 5.21 -4.25 -9.10
N THR A 54 4.69 -4.10 -7.88
CA THR A 54 5.17 -3.12 -6.89
C THR A 54 6.28 -3.68 -5.99
N TYR A 55 6.36 -5.01 -5.84
CA TYR A 55 7.42 -5.63 -5.04
C TYR A 55 8.77 -5.58 -5.77
N ASN A 56 9.54 -4.53 -5.50
CA ASN A 56 10.94 -4.43 -5.89
C ASN A 56 11.82 -4.88 -4.71
N PRO A 57 12.43 -6.08 -4.75
CA PRO A 57 13.28 -6.57 -3.65
C PRO A 57 14.59 -5.77 -3.46
N GLU A 58 14.87 -4.80 -4.34
CA GLU A 58 16.09 -4.00 -4.34
C GLU A 58 15.94 -2.60 -3.69
N TYR A 59 14.77 -2.25 -3.13
CA TYR A 59 14.54 -0.98 -2.43
C TYR A 59 13.80 -1.17 -1.08
#